data_AF-A0A7J6RI72-F1
#
_entry.id   AF-A0A7J6RI72-F1
#
_cell.length_a   1.000
_cell.length_b   1.000
_cell.length_c   1.000
_cell.angle_alpha   90.00
_cell.angle_beta   90.00
_cell.angle_gamma   90.00
#
_symmetry.space_group_name_H-M   'P 1'
#
loop_
_entity.id
_entity.type
_entity.pdbx_description
1 polymer ?
#
loop_
_entity_poly.entity_id
_entity_poly.type
_entity_poly.pdbx_seq_one_letter_code
_entity_poly.pdbx_strand_id
1 'polypeptide(L)'
;MVGGKQMRQDHSSIRLSAIVVTQRYYCVSLLAHPKMSQEHRISGNDNIIELTEFYDANPTRSVAEDCAVSAPENQLSSAPNAKGGYYLLYQGYSFTRNDTNHNPANTHYWRCTAFTSPSKCRARLTTLGDYRLGVDHLTVKPRPKPVPHSCSPSARKRQLLFEMCKVIMTSPRESKIMDAYWKVTKEAREEDILQLPRRETTYEWLRRFKKAHFGIPAAPKHRTGFDIPDEYQYVVFGDQTDPESVKYHTLLWDSGADDGHRIICFYNPWALEHIYDKPGRAHLAMDGTYKVCPRNWVQQYTILCMYPGGTFYPVFYALLSDHTKASYCRLLTRVRGVLPDYAQVATVVLDFESGSVPAVHEIFPEARISLCYFHLSQNVFEHLAKLIPAMTPVERRSEPQVRVAFRAYYNVMALPFLPEALVYQGFLEAVGDLPPQVRRDFSNYFIRTYLQ
;
A
#
# COMPACT_ATOMS: atom_id res chain seq x y z
N MET A 1 39.93 31.10 -44.02
CA MET A 1 38.47 30.93 -44.10
C MET A 1 38.13 29.55 -43.58
N VAL A 2 37.45 29.53 -42.43
CA VAL A 2 36.95 28.34 -41.74
C VAL A 2 35.51 28.09 -42.19
N GLY A 3 35.13 26.83 -42.35
CA GLY A 3 33.75 26.36 -42.47
C GLY A 3 33.80 24.89 -42.86
N GLY A 4 33.55 23.90 -42.01
CA GLY A 4 32.67 23.86 -40.84
C GLY A 4 31.70 22.71 -41.07
N LYS A 5 32.18 21.46 -41.01
CA LYS A 5 31.33 20.27 -41.09
C LYS A 5 30.60 20.12 -39.76
N GLN A 6 29.28 20.25 -39.82
CA GLN A 6 28.35 20.03 -38.73
C GLN A 6 28.49 18.58 -38.25
N MET A 7 28.99 18.43 -37.01
CA MET A 7 29.15 17.13 -36.35
C MET A 7 27.75 16.62 -36.01
N ARG A 8 27.33 15.52 -36.65
CA ARG A 8 26.17 14.75 -36.20
C ARG A 8 26.47 14.27 -34.79
N GLN A 9 25.68 14.72 -33.81
CA GLN A 9 25.69 14.11 -32.48
C GLN A 9 25.27 12.65 -32.63
N ASP A 10 26.17 11.75 -32.25
CA ASP A 10 25.94 10.32 -32.25
C ASP A 10 24.97 9.97 -31.11
N HIS A 11 23.84 9.35 -31.43
CA HIS A 11 22.84 8.95 -30.43
C HIS A 11 23.36 7.89 -29.45
N SER A 12 24.51 7.27 -29.73
CA SER A 12 25.18 6.30 -28.85
C SER A 12 25.78 6.95 -27.58
N SER A 13 26.26 8.20 -27.64
CA SER A 13 26.86 8.88 -26.48
C SER A 13 25.82 9.38 -25.46
N ILE A 14 24.55 9.49 -25.87
CA ILE A 14 23.46 9.95 -25.01
C ILE A 14 23.07 8.89 -23.97
N ARG A 15 23.32 7.60 -24.24
CA ARG A 15 22.88 6.50 -23.36
C ARG A 15 23.90 6.08 -22.31
N LEU A 16 25.20 6.16 -22.61
CA LEU A 16 26.27 5.93 -21.63
C LEU A 16 26.30 7.03 -20.55
N SER A 17 26.10 8.29 -20.94
CA SER A 17 26.00 9.44 -20.01
C SER A 17 24.76 9.43 -19.09
N ALA A 18 23.75 8.58 -19.36
CA ALA A 18 22.57 8.39 -18.49
C ALA A 18 22.85 7.52 -17.26
N ILE A 19 24.03 6.87 -17.19
CA ILE A 19 24.47 6.08 -16.04
C ILE A 19 25.23 6.98 -15.03
N VAL A 20 24.81 8.24 -14.86
CA VAL A 20 25.21 9.04 -13.71
C VAL A 20 24.19 8.83 -12.60
N VAL A 21 24.51 7.92 -11.69
CA VAL A 21 23.73 7.65 -10.48
C VAL A 21 24.09 8.67 -9.42
N THR A 22 23.15 9.57 -9.08
CA THR A 22 23.29 10.35 -7.86
C THR A 22 22.96 9.48 -6.65
N GLN A 23 23.99 8.99 -5.97
CA GLN A 23 23.88 8.29 -4.67
C GLN A 23 23.31 9.16 -3.54
N ARG A 24 23.20 10.49 -3.74
CA ARG A 24 22.81 11.41 -2.66
C ARG A 24 21.34 11.35 -2.23
N TYR A 25 20.47 10.60 -2.91
CA TYR A 25 19.02 10.71 -2.67
C TYR A 25 18.25 9.39 -2.65
N TYR A 26 18.89 8.29 -2.26
CA TYR A 26 18.19 7.02 -2.04
C TYR A 26 18.24 6.62 -0.58
N CYS A 27 17.42 7.27 0.22
CA CYS A 27 16.78 6.61 1.34
C CYS A 27 15.44 7.31 1.62
N VAL A 28 14.48 6.54 2.12
CA VAL A 28 13.10 6.93 2.49
C VAL A 28 12.10 6.92 1.32
N SER A 29 11.49 5.76 1.07
CA SER A 29 10.02 5.59 1.10
C SER A 29 9.58 4.20 0.63
N LEU A 30 9.79 3.18 1.47
CA LEU A 30 8.90 2.03 1.59
C LEU A 30 8.84 1.75 3.10
N LEU A 31 7.62 1.77 3.67
CA LEU A 31 7.27 1.72 5.10
C LEU A 31 6.89 3.07 5.74
N ALA A 32 5.79 3.66 5.27
CA ALA A 32 4.96 4.48 6.15
C ALA A 32 4.14 3.54 7.06
N HIS A 33 4.69 3.19 8.21
CA HIS A 33 3.95 2.74 9.39
C HIS A 33 4.34 3.67 10.56
N PRO A 34 3.38 4.18 11.36
CA PRO A 34 3.66 5.29 12.26
C PRO A 34 4.28 4.77 13.55
N LYS A 35 5.53 5.16 13.81
CA LYS A 35 6.12 5.39 15.15
C LYS A 35 7.56 5.85 14.98
N MET A 36 7.82 7.10 15.34
CA MET A 36 9.00 7.58 16.10
C MET A 36 9.24 9.05 15.76
N SER A 37 8.50 9.91 16.45
CA SER A 37 9.02 11.19 16.90
C SER A 37 9.95 10.91 18.09
N GLN A 38 11.25 11.10 17.92
CA GLN A 38 12.11 11.67 18.96
C GLN A 38 13.48 11.96 18.35
N GLU A 39 13.82 13.25 18.37
CA GLU A 39 15.13 13.78 18.03
C GLU A 39 16.21 13.13 18.90
N HIS A 40 17.30 12.66 18.29
CA HIS A 40 18.61 12.61 18.95
C HIS A 40 19.67 12.88 17.89
N ARG A 41 20.32 14.05 18.02
CA ARG A 41 21.62 14.34 17.40
C ARG A 41 22.65 13.38 18.00
N ILE A 42 23.33 12.58 17.18
CA ILE A 42 24.59 11.94 17.57
C ILE A 42 25.57 12.07 16.41
N SER A 43 26.68 12.74 16.71
CA SER A 43 27.90 12.87 15.90
C SER A 43 28.75 11.61 15.98
N GLY A 44 29.41 11.25 14.86
CA GLY A 44 30.79 10.76 14.85
C GLY A 44 31.11 9.37 15.41
N ASN A 45 31.67 8.54 14.53
CA ASN A 45 32.50 7.35 14.73
C ASN A 45 31.87 6.01 15.17
N ASP A 46 32.16 5.02 14.32
CA ASP A 46 32.52 3.63 14.60
C ASP A 46 31.76 2.90 15.71
N ASN A 47 30.86 2.00 15.29
CA ASN A 47 31.02 0.57 15.57
C ASN A 47 29.97 -0.26 14.82
N ILE A 48 30.48 -1.31 14.17
CA ILE A 48 29.74 -2.40 13.55
C ILE A 48 29.00 -3.16 14.65
N ILE A 49 27.68 -3.26 14.56
CA ILE A 49 26.90 -4.21 15.35
C ILE A 49 26.14 -5.10 14.37
N GLU A 50 26.55 -6.37 14.35
CA GLU A 50 25.88 -7.46 13.65
C GLU A 50 24.47 -7.65 14.22
N LEU A 51 23.46 -7.63 13.34
CA LEU A 51 22.09 -8.01 13.66
C LEU A 51 21.93 -9.51 13.42
N THR A 52 22.26 -10.32 14.42
CA THR A 52 21.89 -11.73 14.51
C THR A 52 20.86 -11.92 15.63
N GLU A 53 19.75 -12.56 15.25
CA GLU A 53 18.92 -13.43 16.10
C GLU A 53 18.14 -12.78 17.27
N PHE A 54 16.92 -12.32 16.97
CA PHE A 54 15.80 -12.36 17.92
C PHE A 54 14.73 -13.34 17.38
N TYR A 55 15.05 -14.63 17.47
CA TYR A 55 14.09 -15.74 17.40
C TYR A 55 14.46 -16.70 18.53
N ASP A 56 13.75 -16.59 19.64
CA ASP A 56 13.37 -17.66 20.59
C ASP A 56 13.22 -17.10 22.00
N ALA A 57 11.97 -16.96 22.43
CA ALA A 57 11.62 -16.94 23.83
C ALA A 57 10.28 -17.66 23.98
N ASN A 58 10.39 -18.97 24.16
CA ASN A 58 9.33 -19.84 24.65
C ASN A 58 9.32 -19.72 26.19
N PRO A 59 8.21 -19.39 26.87
CA PRO A 59 8.11 -19.63 28.30
C PRO A 59 6.96 -20.60 28.56
N THR A 60 7.34 -21.87 28.76
CA THR A 60 6.56 -22.78 29.59
C THR A 60 6.63 -22.31 31.04
N ARG A 61 5.53 -21.77 31.58
CA ARG A 61 5.18 -21.99 33.00
C ARG A 61 3.73 -21.66 33.29
N SER A 62 3.07 -22.64 33.88
CA SER A 62 1.77 -22.57 34.53
C SER A 62 1.77 -21.60 35.71
N VAL A 63 0.85 -20.65 35.73
CA VAL A 63 0.22 -20.15 36.95
C VAL A 63 -1.24 -19.87 36.60
N ALA A 64 -2.12 -20.74 37.10
CA ALA A 64 -3.54 -20.49 37.19
C ALA A 64 -3.79 -19.43 38.28
N GLU A 65 -4.95 -18.77 38.20
CA GLU A 65 -5.51 -17.85 39.21
C GLU A 65 -4.84 -16.48 39.27
N ASP A 66 -5.41 -15.49 38.57
CA ASP A 66 -6.32 -14.52 39.19
C ASP A 66 -6.57 -13.29 38.30
N CYS A 67 -7.75 -12.70 38.51
CA CYS A 67 -8.25 -11.44 37.94
C CYS A 67 -8.91 -11.49 36.55
N ALA A 68 -9.99 -12.29 36.46
CA ALA A 68 -11.08 -12.04 35.52
C ALA A 68 -11.93 -10.85 36.00
N VAL A 69 -11.82 -9.68 35.37
CA VAL A 69 -12.92 -8.71 35.36
C VAL A 69 -13.85 -9.11 34.22
N SER A 70 -14.67 -10.12 34.50
CA SER A 70 -15.72 -10.59 33.60
C SER A 70 -16.89 -9.63 33.64
N ALA A 71 -17.37 -9.20 32.47
CA ALA A 71 -18.74 -8.70 32.37
C ALA A 71 -19.68 -9.79 32.91
N PRO A 72 -20.72 -9.45 33.71
CA PRO A 72 -21.52 -10.44 34.42
C PRO A 72 -22.09 -11.48 33.43
N GLU A 73 -21.80 -12.76 33.67
CA GLU A 73 -22.04 -13.88 32.75
C GLU A 73 -23.50 -14.03 32.27
N ASN A 74 -24.45 -13.32 32.89
CA ASN A 74 -25.88 -13.38 32.58
C ASN A 74 -26.47 -12.09 31.99
N GLN A 75 -25.66 -11.13 31.54
CA GLN A 75 -26.18 -9.91 30.92
C GLN A 75 -26.52 -10.12 29.43
N LEU A 76 -27.75 -9.73 29.07
CA LEU A 76 -28.18 -9.62 27.68
C LEU A 76 -27.53 -8.38 27.04
N SER A 77 -26.94 -8.56 25.87
CA SER A 77 -26.51 -7.45 25.02
C SER A 77 -26.82 -7.75 23.56
N SER A 78 -26.61 -6.77 22.68
CA SER A 78 -26.91 -6.94 21.26
C SER A 78 -25.82 -6.36 20.36
N ALA A 79 -25.74 -6.92 19.15
CA ALA A 79 -24.94 -6.37 18.06
C ALA A 79 -25.80 -6.40 16.79
N PRO A 80 -25.81 -5.35 15.96
CA PRO A 80 -26.62 -5.31 14.74
C PRO A 80 -26.26 -6.45 13.79
N ASN A 81 -27.24 -6.88 13.01
CA ASN A 81 -27.08 -7.86 11.95
C ASN A 81 -27.29 -7.21 10.57
N ALA A 82 -26.80 -7.87 9.53
CA ALA A 82 -26.86 -7.34 8.16
C ALA A 82 -28.28 -7.22 7.57
N LYS A 83 -29.32 -7.72 8.25
CA LYS A 83 -30.72 -7.73 7.79
C LYS A 83 -31.57 -6.67 8.50
N GLY A 84 -30.95 -5.67 9.13
CA GLY A 84 -31.64 -4.58 9.83
C GLY A 84 -32.20 -4.94 11.21
N GLY A 85 -31.88 -6.13 11.74
CA GLY A 85 -32.15 -6.50 13.13
C GLY A 85 -30.87 -6.56 13.95
N TYR A 86 -30.90 -7.29 15.07
CA TYR A 86 -29.72 -7.56 15.89
C TYR A 86 -29.51 -9.05 16.18
N TYR A 87 -28.27 -9.42 16.40
CA TYR A 87 -27.86 -10.60 17.13
C TYR A 87 -28.05 -10.35 18.62
N LEU A 88 -28.57 -11.35 19.31
CA LEU A 88 -28.63 -11.36 20.76
C LEU A 88 -27.38 -12.03 21.31
N LEU A 89 -26.71 -11.39 22.25
CA LEU A 89 -25.48 -11.87 22.88
C LEU A 89 -25.80 -12.23 24.32
N TYR A 90 -25.50 -13.48 24.70
CA TYR A 90 -25.81 -14.01 26.02
C TYR A 90 -24.84 -15.15 26.36
N GLN A 91 -24.29 -15.17 27.57
CA GLN A 91 -23.35 -16.19 28.06
C GLN A 91 -22.18 -16.50 27.09
N GLY A 92 -21.60 -15.47 26.47
CA GLY A 92 -20.48 -15.64 25.51
C GLY A 92 -20.89 -16.13 24.12
N TYR A 93 -22.17 -16.41 23.87
CA TYR A 93 -22.67 -16.88 22.57
C TYR A 93 -23.57 -15.85 21.88
N SER A 94 -23.64 -15.98 20.56
CA SER A 94 -24.47 -15.12 19.72
C SER A 94 -25.62 -15.90 19.08
N PHE A 95 -26.80 -15.30 19.10
CA PHE A 95 -28.04 -15.88 18.64
C PHE A 95 -28.69 -14.98 17.58
N THR A 96 -29.35 -15.60 16.61
CA THR A 96 -30.17 -14.92 15.60
C THR A 96 -31.64 -15.29 15.79
N ARG A 97 -32.54 -14.35 15.47
CA ARG A 97 -33.98 -14.52 15.65
C ARG A 97 -34.49 -15.67 14.76
N ASN A 98 -35.32 -16.52 15.33
CA ASN A 98 -35.93 -17.70 14.73
C ASN A 98 -37.42 -17.76 15.10
N ASP A 99 -38.08 -16.62 14.99
CA ASP A 99 -39.51 -16.47 15.25
C ASP A 99 -40.35 -17.05 14.11
N THR A 100 -41.56 -17.47 14.46
CA THR A 100 -42.61 -17.87 13.51
C THR A 100 -43.83 -16.98 13.70
N ASN A 101 -44.72 -16.91 12.70
CA ASN A 101 -45.96 -16.12 12.78
C ASN A 101 -46.91 -16.58 13.91
N HIS A 102 -46.63 -17.71 14.55
CA HIS A 102 -47.49 -18.34 15.56
C HIS A 102 -46.89 -18.23 16.97
N ASN A 103 -45.88 -17.37 17.15
CA ASN A 103 -45.28 -17.17 18.46
C ASN A 103 -46.30 -16.56 19.44
N PRO A 104 -46.28 -16.96 20.72
CA PRO A 104 -47.03 -16.24 21.76
C PRO A 104 -46.63 -14.76 21.79
N ALA A 105 -47.58 -13.89 22.14
CA ALA A 105 -47.32 -12.46 22.29
C ALA A 105 -46.12 -12.23 23.23
N ASN A 106 -45.24 -11.30 22.85
CA ASN A 106 -44.02 -10.94 23.59
C ASN A 106 -43.08 -12.11 23.86
N THR A 107 -43.11 -13.18 23.06
CA THR A 107 -42.16 -14.30 23.15
C THR A 107 -41.34 -14.41 21.88
N HIS A 108 -40.02 -14.35 22.02
CA HIS A 108 -39.08 -14.44 20.91
C HIS A 108 -38.17 -15.66 21.07
N TYR A 109 -38.03 -16.42 19.98
CA TYR A 109 -37.17 -17.58 19.89
C TYR A 109 -35.92 -17.25 19.10
N TRP A 110 -34.80 -17.71 19.61
CA TRP A 110 -33.50 -17.45 19.03
C TRP A 110 -32.72 -18.74 18.86
N ARG A 111 -31.91 -18.79 17.81
CA ARG A 111 -31.00 -19.91 17.54
C ARG A 111 -29.56 -19.45 17.52
N CYS A 112 -28.66 -20.29 18.01
CA CYS A 112 -27.23 -20.03 17.91
C CYS A 112 -26.85 -19.77 16.44
N THR A 113 -26.03 -18.75 16.21
CA THR A 113 -25.61 -18.38 14.86
C THR A 113 -24.73 -19.44 14.18
N ALA A 114 -24.11 -20.34 14.96
CA ALA A 114 -23.35 -21.48 14.47
C ALA A 114 -24.23 -22.67 14.03
N PHE A 115 -25.56 -22.53 14.02
CA PHE A 115 -26.48 -23.57 13.52
C PHE A 115 -26.23 -23.89 12.02
N THR A 116 -25.81 -22.90 11.23
CA THR A 116 -25.49 -23.05 9.80
C THR A 116 -24.01 -23.37 9.55
N SER A 117 -23.19 -23.39 10.60
CA SER A 117 -21.78 -23.76 10.52
C SER A 117 -21.62 -25.30 10.51
N PRO A 118 -20.43 -25.83 10.17
CA PRO A 118 -20.17 -27.27 10.24
C PRO A 118 -20.48 -27.91 11.60
N SER A 119 -20.35 -27.16 12.70
CA SER A 119 -20.69 -27.61 14.06
C SER A 119 -22.19 -27.78 14.33
N LYS A 120 -23.06 -27.29 13.43
CA LYS A 120 -24.54 -27.40 13.48
C LYS A 120 -25.12 -27.14 14.88
N CYS A 121 -24.65 -26.10 15.56
CA CYS A 121 -25.00 -25.87 16.97
C CYS A 121 -26.50 -25.67 17.18
N ARG A 122 -27.11 -26.56 17.99
CA ARG A 122 -28.56 -26.60 18.23
C ARG A 122 -29.02 -25.77 19.42
N ALA A 123 -28.12 -25.06 20.09
CA ALA A 123 -28.47 -24.19 21.21
C ALA A 123 -29.54 -23.15 20.81
N ARG A 124 -30.47 -22.93 21.74
CA ARG A 124 -31.63 -22.06 21.58
C ARG A 124 -31.78 -21.19 22.82
N LEU A 125 -32.24 -19.97 22.59
CA LEU A 125 -32.56 -19.01 23.63
C LEU A 125 -34.01 -18.55 23.43
N THR A 126 -34.72 -18.26 24.51
CA THR A 126 -36.08 -17.71 24.48
C THR A 126 -36.09 -16.46 25.32
N THR A 127 -36.62 -15.37 24.78
CA THR A 127 -36.76 -14.11 25.53
C THR A 127 -38.22 -13.70 25.60
N LEU A 128 -38.57 -12.99 26.68
CA LEU A 128 -39.86 -12.34 26.88
C LEU A 128 -39.69 -10.82 26.75
N GLY A 129 -40.70 -10.12 26.22
CA GLY A 129 -40.73 -8.67 26.05
C GLY A 129 -40.89 -8.24 24.59
N ASP A 130 -40.76 -6.94 24.32
CA ASP A 130 -40.93 -6.39 22.96
C ASP A 130 -39.58 -6.21 22.26
N TYR A 131 -39.29 -7.10 21.31
CA TYR A 131 -38.10 -7.04 20.47
C TYR A 131 -37.89 -5.69 19.77
N ARG A 132 -38.97 -4.97 19.43
CA ARG A 132 -38.92 -3.71 18.67
C ARG A 132 -38.39 -2.56 19.51
N LEU A 133 -38.55 -2.62 20.82
CA LEU A 133 -38.03 -1.63 21.76
C LEU A 133 -36.54 -1.83 22.08
N GLY A 134 -35.94 -2.94 21.64
CA GLY A 134 -34.52 -3.22 21.80
C GLY A 134 -34.20 -4.23 22.89
N VAL A 135 -32.91 -4.51 23.09
CA VAL A 135 -32.43 -5.58 23.99
C VAL A 135 -32.76 -5.32 25.46
N ASP A 136 -32.83 -4.05 25.87
CA ASP A 136 -33.12 -3.66 27.25
C ASP A 136 -34.56 -3.97 27.66
N HIS A 137 -35.44 -4.20 26.68
CA HIS A 137 -36.84 -4.61 26.88
C HIS A 137 -37.03 -6.12 26.77
N LEU A 138 -35.94 -6.89 26.74
CA LEU A 138 -35.98 -8.36 26.68
C LEU A 138 -35.43 -8.97 27.97
N THR A 139 -36.06 -10.04 28.42
CA THR A 139 -35.59 -10.88 29.53
C THR A 139 -35.43 -12.32 29.07
N VAL A 140 -34.37 -13.01 29.51
CA VAL A 140 -34.20 -14.43 29.17
C VAL A 140 -35.24 -15.25 29.93
N LYS A 141 -36.03 -16.06 29.21
CA LYS A 141 -36.90 -17.06 29.81
C LYS A 141 -36.04 -18.25 30.24
N PRO A 142 -35.97 -18.58 31.55
CA PRO A 142 -35.20 -19.72 32.03
C PRO A 142 -35.67 -21.02 31.37
N ARG A 143 -34.73 -21.87 30.96
CA ARG A 143 -35.02 -23.24 30.54
C ARG A 143 -34.45 -24.22 31.56
N PRO A 144 -35.26 -25.17 32.07
CA PRO A 144 -34.78 -26.14 33.07
C PRO A 144 -33.61 -27.01 32.58
N LYS A 145 -33.55 -27.27 31.26
CA LYS A 145 -32.48 -28.04 30.61
C LYS A 145 -32.05 -27.34 29.31
N PRO A 146 -31.11 -26.38 29.35
CA PRO A 146 -30.61 -25.73 28.14
C PRO A 146 -29.80 -26.73 27.29
N VAL A 147 -29.91 -26.62 25.97
CA VAL A 147 -29.08 -27.42 25.06
C VAL A 147 -27.68 -26.83 25.07
N PRO A 148 -26.63 -27.60 25.41
CA PRO A 148 -25.27 -27.09 25.47
C PRO A 148 -24.78 -26.64 24.09
N HIS A 149 -23.85 -25.70 24.08
CA HIS A 149 -23.22 -25.26 22.84
C HIS A 149 -22.21 -26.31 22.35
N SER A 150 -22.28 -26.62 21.04
CA SER A 150 -21.30 -27.45 20.31
C SER A 150 -20.35 -26.58 19.47
N CYS A 151 -20.31 -25.28 19.72
CA CYS A 151 -19.53 -24.29 19.00
C CYS A 151 -18.72 -23.44 19.98
N SER A 152 -17.63 -22.85 19.50
CA SER A 152 -16.87 -21.88 20.29
C SER A 152 -17.69 -20.61 20.58
N PRO A 153 -17.40 -19.90 21.68
CA PRO A 153 -17.94 -18.58 21.97
C PRO A 153 -17.83 -17.64 20.77
N SER A 154 -18.83 -16.77 20.62
CA SER A 154 -18.97 -15.90 19.45
C SER A 154 -19.55 -14.52 19.76
N ALA A 155 -19.93 -14.26 21.01
CA ALA A 155 -20.45 -12.97 21.40
C ALA A 155 -19.38 -11.88 21.27
N ARG A 156 -18.20 -12.14 21.83
CA ARG A 156 -17.15 -11.13 21.93
C ARG A 156 -16.61 -10.70 20.57
N LYS A 157 -16.36 -11.63 19.65
CA LYS A 157 -16.00 -11.28 18.26
C LYS A 157 -17.07 -10.43 17.55
N ARG A 158 -18.37 -10.65 17.83
CA ARG A 158 -19.44 -9.83 17.24
C ARG A 158 -19.49 -8.44 17.87
N GLN A 159 -19.22 -8.36 19.16
CA GLN A 159 -19.14 -7.09 19.87
C GLN A 159 -17.99 -6.22 19.31
N LEU A 160 -16.79 -6.79 19.15
CA LEU A 160 -15.66 -6.08 18.54
C LEU A 160 -15.98 -5.59 17.13
N LEU A 161 -16.56 -6.45 16.27
CA LEU A 161 -16.98 -6.04 14.92
C LEU A 161 -18.01 -4.89 14.95
N PHE A 162 -18.92 -4.90 15.92
CA PHE A 162 -19.89 -3.82 16.09
C PHE A 162 -19.23 -2.53 16.58
N GLU A 163 -18.31 -2.61 17.54
CA GLU A 163 -17.52 -1.47 18.01
C GLU A 163 -16.72 -0.86 16.84
N MET A 164 -16.15 -1.68 15.95
CA MET A 164 -15.50 -1.19 14.74
C MET A 164 -16.47 -0.45 13.82
N CYS A 165 -17.68 -0.97 13.62
CA CYS A 165 -18.74 -0.26 12.89
C CYS A 165 -19.12 1.07 13.54
N LYS A 166 -19.23 1.12 14.88
CA LYS A 166 -19.50 2.37 15.59
C LYS A 166 -18.43 3.40 15.31
N VAL A 167 -17.15 3.01 15.41
CA VAL A 167 -16.04 3.90 15.08
C VAL A 167 -16.18 4.41 13.65
N ILE A 168 -16.53 3.57 12.67
CA ILE A 168 -16.75 4.00 11.29
C ILE A 168 -17.91 5.01 11.18
N MET A 169 -19.05 4.75 11.83
CA MET A 169 -20.23 5.63 11.75
C MET A 169 -19.98 7.00 12.38
N THR A 170 -19.10 7.08 13.39
CA THR A 170 -18.78 8.33 14.09
C THR A 170 -17.54 9.02 13.55
N SER A 171 -16.83 8.40 12.60
CA SER A 171 -15.63 9.00 11.98
C SER A 171 -16.01 9.71 10.69
N PRO A 172 -15.22 10.69 10.23
CA PRO A 172 -15.38 11.26 8.91
C PRO A 172 -15.42 10.21 7.81
N ARG A 173 -16.15 10.51 6.74
CA ARG A 173 -16.36 9.60 5.61
C ARG A 173 -15.05 9.14 4.98
N GLU A 174 -13.99 9.92 5.04
CA GLU A 174 -12.69 9.69 4.42
C GLU A 174 -11.79 8.77 5.28
N SER A 175 -12.08 8.60 6.58
CA SER A 175 -11.25 7.84 7.52
C SER A 175 -10.99 6.40 7.08
N LYS A 176 -9.79 5.86 7.29
CA LYS A 176 -9.46 4.52 6.81
C LYS A 176 -10.20 3.49 7.66
N ILE A 177 -10.75 2.46 7.01
CA ILE A 177 -11.38 1.32 7.71
C ILE A 177 -10.45 0.63 8.72
N MET A 178 -9.13 0.79 8.53
CA MET A 178 -8.13 0.21 9.41
C MET A 178 -7.97 0.97 10.71
N ASP A 179 -8.28 2.26 10.73
CA ASP A 179 -8.25 3.06 11.96
C ASP A 179 -9.30 2.54 12.94
N ALA A 180 -10.47 2.15 12.45
CA ALA A 180 -11.51 1.51 13.25
C ALA A 180 -11.09 0.16 13.82
N TYR A 181 -10.43 -0.68 13.00
CA TYR A 181 -9.88 -1.95 13.46
C TYR A 181 -8.86 -1.72 14.57
N TRP A 182 -7.85 -0.88 14.33
CA TRP A 182 -6.76 -0.65 15.27
C TRP A 182 -7.24 0.00 16.56
N LYS A 183 -8.17 0.96 16.49
CA LYS A 183 -8.75 1.60 17.67
C LYS A 183 -9.41 0.58 18.59
N VAL A 184 -10.22 -0.33 18.03
CA VAL A 184 -10.92 -1.35 18.81
C VAL A 184 -9.97 -2.44 19.30
N THR A 185 -9.06 -2.95 18.46
CA THR A 185 -8.17 -4.04 18.87
C THR A 185 -7.09 -3.59 19.85
N LYS A 186 -6.72 -2.31 19.86
CA LYS A 186 -5.74 -1.78 20.82
C LYS A 186 -6.21 -1.89 22.27
N GLU A 187 -7.52 -1.81 22.50
CA GLU A 187 -8.15 -1.86 23.83
C GLU A 187 -8.74 -3.25 24.15
N ALA A 188 -8.73 -4.18 23.19
CA ALA A 188 -9.28 -5.52 23.34
C ALA A 188 -8.26 -6.51 23.90
N ARG A 189 -8.75 -7.54 24.59
CA ARG A 189 -7.92 -8.66 25.08
C ARG A 189 -7.45 -9.52 23.91
N GLU A 190 -6.24 -10.06 24.00
CA GLU A 190 -5.64 -10.88 22.94
C GLU A 190 -6.50 -12.09 22.56
N GLU A 191 -7.07 -12.77 23.55
CA GLU A 191 -8.00 -13.89 23.37
C GLU A 191 -9.27 -13.52 22.58
N ASP A 192 -9.70 -12.26 22.66
CA ASP A 192 -10.88 -11.76 21.93
C ASP A 192 -10.50 -11.43 20.48
N ILE A 193 -9.29 -10.90 20.27
CA ILE A 193 -8.74 -10.59 18.94
C ILE A 193 -8.52 -11.89 18.16
N LEU A 194 -8.02 -12.94 18.80
CA LEU A 194 -7.82 -14.26 18.17
C LEU A 194 -9.13 -14.91 17.69
N GLN A 195 -10.29 -14.49 18.21
CA GLN A 195 -11.60 -14.95 17.75
C GLN A 195 -12.13 -14.21 16.51
N LEU A 196 -11.50 -13.10 16.12
CA LEU A 196 -11.88 -12.38 14.90
C LEU A 196 -11.55 -13.22 13.65
N PRO A 197 -12.28 -13.02 12.54
CA PRO A 197 -11.84 -13.51 11.24
C PRO A 197 -10.44 -13.01 10.90
N ARG A 198 -9.80 -13.65 9.93
CA ARG A 198 -8.58 -13.12 9.32
C ARG A 198 -8.75 -11.64 9.01
N ARG A 199 -7.70 -10.88 9.27
CA ARG A 199 -7.69 -9.42 9.19
C ARG A 199 -8.22 -8.91 7.85
N GLU A 200 -7.87 -9.57 6.76
CA GLU A 200 -8.31 -9.26 5.40
C GLU A 200 -9.83 -9.43 5.23
N THR A 201 -10.40 -10.49 5.81
CA THR A 201 -11.85 -10.74 5.83
C THR A 201 -12.57 -9.66 6.63
N THR A 202 -12.01 -9.27 7.78
CA THR A 202 -12.54 -8.19 8.61
C THR A 202 -12.52 -6.86 7.86
N TYR A 203 -11.43 -6.52 7.16
CA TYR A 203 -11.33 -5.32 6.34
C TYR A 203 -12.33 -5.29 5.20
N GLU A 204 -12.52 -6.40 4.49
CA GLU A 204 -13.50 -6.48 3.42
C GLU A 204 -14.93 -6.28 3.94
N TRP A 205 -15.24 -6.84 5.11
CA TRP A 205 -16.52 -6.61 5.76
C TRP A 205 -16.72 -5.14 6.18
N LEU A 206 -15.72 -4.53 6.83
CA LEU A 206 -15.76 -3.12 7.22
C LEU A 206 -15.88 -2.19 6.01
N ARG A 207 -15.20 -2.49 4.89
CA ARG A 207 -15.34 -1.75 3.62
C ARG A 207 -16.76 -1.80 3.09
N ARG A 208 -17.40 -2.97 3.08
CA ARG A 208 -18.80 -3.12 2.64
C ARG A 208 -19.77 -2.36 3.55
N PHE A 209 -19.56 -2.44 4.85
CA PHE A 209 -20.34 -1.68 5.82
C PHE A 209 -20.19 -0.17 5.59
N LYS A 210 -18.96 0.33 5.53
CA LYS A 210 -18.65 1.75 5.26
C LYS A 210 -19.29 2.20 3.95
N LYS A 211 -19.19 1.38 2.90
CA LYS A 211 -19.79 1.65 1.59
C LYS A 211 -21.30 1.82 1.66
N ALA A 212 -21.99 0.91 2.34
CA ALA A 212 -23.44 0.96 2.51
C ALA A 212 -23.86 2.16 3.39
N HIS A 213 -23.15 2.41 4.48
CA HIS A 213 -23.48 3.47 5.44
C HIS A 213 -23.34 4.87 4.84
N PHE A 214 -22.23 5.15 4.15
CA PHE A 214 -21.97 6.46 3.55
C PHE A 214 -22.40 6.57 2.08
N GLY A 215 -23.12 5.58 1.54
CA GLY A 215 -23.55 5.58 0.14
C GLY A 215 -22.39 5.68 -0.87
N ILE A 216 -21.21 5.11 -0.55
CA ILE A 216 -20.03 5.23 -1.41
C ILE A 216 -20.31 4.50 -2.74
N PRO A 217 -20.10 5.15 -3.90
CA PRO A 217 -20.32 4.53 -5.21
C PRO A 217 -19.50 3.25 -5.39
N ALA A 218 -20.01 2.36 -6.24
CA ALA A 218 -19.22 1.21 -6.66
C ALA A 218 -18.04 1.66 -7.52
N ALA A 219 -16.92 0.92 -7.42
CA ALA A 219 -15.82 1.11 -8.34
C ALA A 219 -16.33 0.95 -9.80
N PRO A 220 -15.90 1.82 -10.73
CA PRO A 220 -16.26 1.71 -12.13
C PRO A 220 -15.92 0.34 -12.72
N LYS A 221 -16.77 -0.17 -13.61
CA LYS A 221 -16.51 -1.44 -14.34
C LYS A 221 -15.56 -1.25 -15.52
N HIS A 222 -15.49 -0.04 -16.05
CA HIS A 222 -14.64 0.35 -17.16
C HIS A 222 -13.88 1.63 -16.78
N ARG A 223 -12.85 1.96 -17.54
CA ARG A 223 -12.12 3.24 -17.40
C ARG A 223 -12.90 4.43 -17.97
N THR A 224 -13.81 4.17 -18.91
CA THR A 224 -14.66 5.16 -19.58
C THR A 224 -16.10 5.11 -19.06
N GLY A 225 -16.90 6.11 -19.44
CA GLY A 225 -18.35 6.16 -19.19
C GLY A 225 -18.77 6.53 -17.77
N PHE A 226 -17.92 7.25 -17.05
CA PHE A 226 -18.27 7.84 -15.75
C PHE A 226 -17.50 9.14 -15.51
N ASP A 227 -18.11 10.09 -14.83
CA ASP A 227 -17.46 11.30 -14.34
C ASP A 227 -16.96 11.09 -12.91
N ILE A 228 -15.89 11.80 -12.54
CA ILE A 228 -15.39 11.81 -11.18
C ILE A 228 -16.28 12.74 -10.35
N PRO A 229 -17.02 12.23 -9.35
CA PRO A 229 -17.87 13.09 -8.52
C PRO A 229 -17.06 14.19 -7.82
N ASP A 230 -17.63 15.39 -7.70
CA ASP A 230 -16.95 16.57 -7.15
C ASP A 230 -16.30 16.30 -5.79
N GLU A 231 -16.98 15.55 -4.92
CA GLU A 231 -16.47 15.12 -3.61
C GLU A 231 -15.12 14.39 -3.63
N TYR A 232 -14.75 13.74 -4.75
CA TYR A 232 -13.46 13.06 -4.92
C TYR A 232 -12.39 13.95 -5.56
N GLN A 233 -12.75 15.14 -6.02
CA GLN A 233 -11.82 16.07 -6.65
C GLN A 233 -11.13 17.00 -5.64
N TYR A 234 -11.55 16.97 -4.37
CA TYR A 234 -11.03 17.84 -3.33
C TYR A 234 -10.58 17.06 -2.10
N VAL A 235 -9.61 17.61 -1.38
CA VAL A 235 -9.19 17.13 -0.07
C VAL A 235 -9.09 18.31 0.89
N VAL A 236 -9.61 18.13 2.10
CA VAL A 236 -9.40 19.08 3.20
C VAL A 236 -8.12 18.67 3.93
N PHE A 237 -7.13 19.57 3.94
CA PHE A 237 -5.90 19.40 4.72
C PHE A 237 -6.07 20.14 6.04
N GLY A 238 -5.96 19.42 7.18
CA GLY A 238 -6.20 19.97 8.51
C GLY A 238 -7.30 19.21 9.27
N ASP A 239 -7.85 19.83 10.31
CA ASP A 239 -9.01 19.30 11.03
C ASP A 239 -10.27 19.50 10.18
N GLN A 240 -10.88 18.40 9.73
CA GLN A 240 -12.09 18.46 8.91
C GLN A 240 -13.31 19.06 9.65
N THR A 241 -13.22 19.22 10.96
CA THR A 241 -14.25 19.88 11.79
C THR A 241 -14.00 21.37 12.00
N ASP A 242 -12.83 21.87 11.60
CA ASP A 242 -12.47 23.28 11.66
C ASP A 242 -12.96 24.01 10.39
N PRO A 243 -13.86 25.02 10.51
CA PRO A 243 -14.32 25.83 9.39
C PRO A 243 -13.21 26.60 8.67
N GLU A 244 -12.05 26.82 9.31
CA GLU A 244 -10.90 27.49 8.70
C GLU A 244 -10.02 26.53 7.88
N SER A 245 -10.28 25.22 7.92
CA SER A 245 -9.51 24.24 7.15
C SER A 245 -9.62 24.47 5.65
N VAL A 246 -8.46 24.59 5.01
CA VAL A 246 -8.37 24.87 3.58
C VAL A 246 -8.71 23.63 2.76
N LYS A 247 -9.69 23.78 1.86
CA LYS A 247 -10.08 22.77 0.89
C LYS A 247 -9.27 22.94 -0.40
N TYR A 248 -8.49 21.94 -0.74
CA TYR A 248 -7.66 21.94 -1.93
C TYR A 248 -8.32 21.12 -3.04
N HIS A 249 -8.35 21.66 -4.27
CA HIS A 249 -8.68 20.88 -5.45
C HIS A 249 -7.46 20.02 -5.82
N THR A 250 -7.63 18.70 -5.75
CA THR A 250 -6.54 17.73 -5.92
C THR A 250 -6.62 16.97 -7.23
N LEU A 251 -7.74 17.02 -7.95
CA LEU A 251 -7.80 16.47 -9.30
C LEU A 251 -7.08 17.41 -10.27
N LEU A 252 -5.81 17.14 -10.56
CA LEU A 252 -5.02 17.92 -11.52
C LEU A 252 -5.61 17.83 -12.91
N TRP A 253 -5.91 16.61 -13.35
CA TRP A 253 -6.37 16.37 -14.71
C TRP A 253 -7.12 15.05 -14.85
N ASP A 254 -8.23 15.10 -15.57
CA ASP A 254 -8.90 13.94 -16.13
C ASP A 254 -9.00 14.15 -17.64
N SER A 255 -8.52 13.19 -18.43
CA SER A 255 -8.55 13.30 -19.88
C SER A 255 -9.92 13.05 -20.51
N GLY A 256 -10.91 12.65 -19.69
CA GLY A 256 -12.32 12.63 -20.06
C GLY A 256 -12.92 11.23 -20.07
N ALA A 257 -14.23 11.15 -19.82
CA ALA A 257 -14.96 9.89 -19.71
C ALA A 257 -15.00 9.07 -21.01
N ASP A 258 -14.77 9.68 -22.16
CA ASP A 258 -14.81 9.02 -23.47
C ASP A 258 -13.42 8.60 -23.98
N ASP A 259 -12.35 8.93 -23.24
CA ASP A 259 -10.98 8.61 -23.66
C ASP A 259 -10.65 7.13 -23.41
N GLY A 260 -10.42 6.36 -24.48
CA GLY A 260 -9.99 4.96 -24.39
C GLY A 260 -8.65 4.77 -23.64
N HIS A 261 -7.80 5.80 -23.65
CA HIS A 261 -6.54 5.88 -22.92
C HIS A 261 -6.65 6.88 -21.75
N ARG A 262 -7.79 6.88 -21.05
CA ARG A 262 -8.09 7.83 -19.96
C ARG A 262 -6.98 7.89 -18.92
N ILE A 263 -6.47 9.10 -18.69
CA ILE A 263 -5.52 9.43 -17.64
C ILE A 263 -6.27 10.25 -16.59
N ILE A 264 -6.20 9.79 -15.35
CA ILE A 264 -6.68 10.54 -14.19
C ILE A 264 -5.46 10.83 -13.33
N CYS A 265 -5.17 12.09 -13.09
CA CYS A 265 -4.04 12.54 -12.29
C CYS A 265 -4.54 13.39 -11.13
N PHE A 266 -4.22 12.95 -9.92
CA PHE A 266 -4.35 13.72 -8.71
C PHE A 266 -2.99 14.28 -8.31
N TYR A 267 -3.00 15.38 -7.56
CA TYR A 267 -1.81 15.95 -6.98
C TYR A 267 -2.05 16.57 -5.61
N ASN A 268 -0.97 16.82 -4.87
CA ASN A 268 -0.98 17.54 -3.61
C ASN A 268 -0.52 19.00 -3.83
N PRO A 269 -1.45 19.95 -4.03
CA PRO A 269 -1.11 21.37 -4.24
C PRO A 269 -0.36 21.97 -3.06
N TRP A 270 -0.79 21.68 -1.83
CA TRP A 270 -0.12 22.17 -0.63
C TRP A 270 1.34 21.72 -0.59
N ALA A 271 1.61 20.44 -0.83
CA ALA A 271 2.99 19.95 -0.85
C ALA A 271 3.82 20.61 -1.97
N LEU A 272 3.22 20.80 -3.15
CA LEU A 272 3.89 21.43 -4.28
C LEU A 272 4.29 22.88 -3.97
N GLU A 273 3.37 23.65 -3.38
CA GLU A 273 3.61 25.04 -2.94
C GLU A 273 4.75 25.12 -1.91
N HIS A 274 4.80 24.19 -0.95
CA HIS A 274 5.83 24.20 0.10
C HIS A 274 7.19 23.68 -0.39
N ILE A 275 7.20 22.72 -1.33
CA ILE A 275 8.44 22.21 -1.93
C ILE A 275 9.10 23.28 -2.80
N TYR A 276 8.30 24.08 -3.51
CA TYR A 276 8.76 25.12 -4.42
C TYR A 276 8.45 26.54 -3.93
N ASP A 277 8.45 26.75 -2.61
CA ASP A 277 8.22 28.06 -1.98
C ASP A 277 9.27 29.11 -2.38
N LYS A 278 10.43 28.64 -2.87
CA LYS A 278 11.58 29.44 -3.28
C LYS A 278 12.04 29.06 -4.68
N PRO A 279 12.63 30.01 -5.43
CA PRO A 279 13.28 29.72 -6.69
C PRO A 279 14.36 28.65 -6.54
N GLY A 280 14.37 27.69 -7.45
CA GLY A 280 15.30 26.56 -7.38
C GLY A 280 15.11 25.59 -8.52
N ARG A 281 15.98 24.59 -8.55
CA ARG A 281 15.92 23.49 -9.53
C ARG A 281 15.00 22.39 -9.01
N ALA A 282 14.07 21.95 -9.83
CA ALA A 282 13.21 20.82 -9.52
C ALA A 282 13.95 19.51 -9.77
N HIS A 283 13.89 18.61 -8.79
CA HIS A 283 14.37 17.24 -8.93
C HIS A 283 13.19 16.30 -8.72
N LEU A 284 12.95 15.43 -9.71
CA LEU A 284 11.80 14.55 -9.75
C LEU A 284 12.25 13.09 -9.69
N ALA A 285 11.47 12.23 -9.05
CA ALA A 285 11.58 10.79 -9.16
C ALA A 285 10.23 10.22 -9.59
N MET A 286 10.21 9.28 -10.52
CA MET A 286 8.98 8.78 -11.12
C MET A 286 8.97 7.26 -11.16
N ASP A 287 7.87 6.64 -10.74
CA ASP A 287 7.75 5.19 -10.65
C ASP A 287 6.32 4.67 -10.89
N GLY A 288 6.22 3.54 -11.57
CA GLY A 288 4.97 2.85 -11.86
C GLY A 288 4.72 1.70 -10.88
N THR A 289 3.62 1.75 -10.13
CA THR A 289 3.20 0.67 -9.22
C THR A 289 1.98 -0.09 -9.75
N TYR A 290 2.09 -1.42 -9.80
CA TYR A 290 1.06 -2.31 -10.36
C TYR A 290 0.11 -2.91 -9.33
N LYS A 291 0.64 -3.29 -8.15
CA LYS A 291 -0.12 -4.04 -7.13
C LYS A 291 -1.31 -3.28 -6.55
N VAL A 292 -1.20 -1.96 -6.48
CA VAL A 292 -2.24 -1.07 -5.92
C VAL A 292 -3.03 -0.35 -7.02
N CYS A 293 -2.74 -0.63 -8.29
CA CYS A 293 -3.43 -0.01 -9.41
C CYS A 293 -4.89 -0.53 -9.47
N PRO A 294 -5.89 0.36 -9.64
CA PRO A 294 -7.26 -0.06 -9.92
C PRO A 294 -7.33 -0.92 -11.18
N ARG A 295 -8.14 -1.99 -11.14
CA ARG A 295 -8.20 -3.06 -12.16
C ARG A 295 -8.35 -2.59 -13.61
N ASN A 296 -8.94 -1.41 -13.85
CA ASN A 296 -9.21 -0.90 -15.20
C ASN A 296 -8.04 -0.09 -15.78
N TRP A 297 -6.98 0.12 -15.01
CA TRP A 297 -5.73 0.75 -15.43
C TRP A 297 -4.60 -0.28 -15.37
N VAL A 298 -3.52 -0.01 -16.10
CA VAL A 298 -2.36 -0.91 -16.14
C VAL A 298 -1.41 -0.59 -14.99
N GLN A 299 -1.27 0.71 -14.65
CA GLN A 299 -0.39 1.15 -13.58
C GLN A 299 -0.92 2.40 -12.88
N GLN A 300 -0.53 2.55 -11.61
CA GLN A 300 -0.58 3.82 -10.90
C GLN A 300 0.83 4.40 -10.93
N TYR A 301 1.00 5.56 -11.56
CA TYR A 301 2.27 6.23 -11.71
C TYR A 301 2.41 7.34 -10.68
N THR A 302 3.49 7.34 -9.90
CA THR A 302 3.77 8.34 -8.85
C THR A 302 4.91 9.23 -9.30
N ILE A 303 4.74 10.55 -9.18
CA ILE A 303 5.83 11.52 -9.35
C ILE A 303 6.11 12.15 -7.99
N LEU A 304 7.33 11.96 -7.53
CA LEU A 304 7.86 12.51 -6.31
C LEU A 304 8.66 13.77 -6.62
N CYS A 305 8.50 14.80 -5.80
CA CYS A 305 9.27 16.03 -5.87
C CYS A 305 10.22 16.10 -4.68
N MET A 306 11.46 16.54 -4.91
CA MET A 306 12.45 16.69 -3.85
C MET A 306 12.26 18.00 -3.10
N TYR A 307 12.04 17.93 -1.79
CA TYR A 307 12.01 19.08 -0.89
C TYR A 307 13.43 19.64 -0.66
N PRO A 308 13.59 20.95 -0.39
CA PRO A 308 14.85 21.56 0.06
C PRO A 308 15.41 20.86 1.31
N GLY A 309 16.35 19.94 1.11
CA GLY A 309 16.83 19.00 2.14
C GLY A 309 17.16 17.62 1.58
N GLY A 310 16.66 17.31 0.38
CA GLY A 310 17.01 16.10 -0.37
C GLY A 310 15.99 14.97 -0.26
N THR A 311 14.96 15.12 0.56
CA THR A 311 13.90 14.11 0.71
C THR A 311 12.87 14.23 -0.41
N PHE A 312 12.54 13.10 -1.02
CA PHE A 312 11.47 13.02 -2.03
C PHE A 312 10.11 12.80 -1.37
N TYR A 313 9.13 13.61 -1.76
CA TYR A 313 7.74 13.48 -1.33
C TYR A 313 6.86 13.17 -2.53
N PRO A 314 5.93 12.21 -2.43
CA PRO A 314 5.00 11.94 -3.52
C PRO A 314 4.02 13.11 -3.66
N VAL A 315 4.01 13.72 -4.84
CA VAL A 315 3.18 14.90 -5.12
C VAL A 315 2.09 14.55 -6.12
N PHE A 316 2.39 13.78 -7.16
CA PHE A 316 1.42 13.42 -8.20
C PHE A 316 1.15 11.92 -8.21
N TYR A 317 -0.12 11.56 -8.41
CA TYR A 317 -0.60 10.19 -8.53
C TYR A 317 -1.48 10.09 -9.76
N ALA A 318 -1.01 9.38 -10.78
CA ALA A 318 -1.71 9.21 -12.04
C ALA A 318 -2.12 7.75 -12.26
N LEU A 319 -3.29 7.54 -12.86
CA LEU A 319 -3.73 6.25 -13.36
C LEU A 319 -3.49 6.20 -14.87
N LEU A 320 -2.62 5.29 -15.33
CA LEU A 320 -2.28 5.17 -16.75
C LEU A 320 -2.81 3.88 -17.35
N SER A 321 -3.25 4.05 -18.58
CA SER A 321 -3.94 3.05 -19.38
C SER A 321 -2.98 2.04 -20.03
N ASP A 322 -1.72 2.43 -20.17
CA ASP A 322 -0.65 1.76 -20.90
C ASP A 322 0.70 2.38 -20.49
N HIS A 323 1.77 1.93 -21.16
CA HIS A 323 3.17 2.27 -20.90
C HIS A 323 3.79 3.06 -22.07
N THR A 324 2.96 3.69 -22.90
CA THR A 324 3.42 4.30 -24.14
C THR A 324 4.03 5.68 -23.90
N LYS A 325 5.02 6.06 -24.72
CA LYS A 325 5.57 7.42 -24.74
C LYS A 325 4.47 8.48 -24.84
N ALA A 326 3.46 8.26 -25.69
CA ALA A 326 2.35 9.19 -25.88
C ALA A 326 1.57 9.45 -24.58
N SER A 327 1.20 8.40 -23.83
CA SER A 327 0.53 8.54 -22.54
C SER A 327 1.39 9.28 -21.51
N TYR A 328 2.70 9.00 -21.48
CA TYR A 328 3.63 9.73 -20.62
C TYR A 328 3.76 11.21 -21.01
N CYS A 329 3.94 11.54 -22.29
CA CYS A 329 3.99 12.94 -22.74
C CYS A 329 2.72 13.70 -22.34
N ARG A 330 1.54 13.07 -22.49
CA ARG A 330 0.25 13.67 -22.09
C ARG A 330 0.21 13.99 -20.59
N LEU A 331 0.60 13.03 -19.74
CA LEU A 331 0.68 13.24 -18.29
C LEU A 331 1.70 14.32 -17.92
N LEU A 332 2.94 14.19 -18.40
CA LEU A 332 4.05 15.08 -18.05
C LEU A 332 3.81 16.51 -18.53
N THR A 333 3.09 16.70 -19.63
CA THR A 333 2.66 18.04 -20.08
C THR A 333 1.78 18.72 -19.04
N ARG A 334 0.87 17.99 -18.40
CA ARG A 334 0.01 18.53 -17.34
C ARG A 334 0.78 18.81 -16.06
N VAL A 335 1.67 17.90 -15.69
CA VAL A 335 2.57 18.08 -14.54
C VAL A 335 3.43 19.33 -14.72
N ARG A 336 4.08 19.48 -15.89
CA ARG A 336 4.88 20.66 -16.22
C ARG A 336 4.06 21.96 -16.11
N GLY A 337 2.80 21.93 -16.52
CA GLY A 337 1.92 23.10 -16.50
C GLY A 337 1.54 23.61 -15.10
N VAL A 338 1.78 22.83 -14.03
CA VAL A 338 1.53 23.26 -12.65
C VAL A 338 2.81 23.42 -11.82
N LEU A 339 3.96 23.03 -12.37
CA LEU A 339 5.23 23.41 -11.76
C LEU A 339 5.41 24.94 -11.90
N PRO A 340 5.94 25.63 -10.88
CA PRO A 340 6.24 27.06 -11.02
C PRO A 340 7.18 27.34 -12.19
N ASP A 341 7.02 28.47 -12.88
CA ASP A 341 7.84 28.82 -14.05
C ASP A 341 9.34 28.87 -13.75
N TYR A 342 9.71 29.22 -12.51
CA TYR A 342 11.09 29.24 -12.05
C TYR A 342 11.64 27.84 -11.66
N ALA A 343 10.77 26.84 -11.51
CA ALA A 343 11.13 25.48 -11.13
C ALA A 343 11.59 24.69 -12.36
N GLN A 344 12.75 25.06 -12.91
CA GLN A 344 13.36 24.31 -14.01
C GLN A 344 13.69 22.90 -13.53
N VAL A 345 13.13 21.88 -14.19
CA VAL A 345 13.42 20.47 -13.88
C VAL A 345 14.86 20.17 -14.28
N ALA A 346 15.72 19.98 -13.29
CA ALA A 346 17.15 19.77 -13.48
C ALA A 346 17.53 18.29 -13.55
N THR A 347 16.84 17.44 -12.76
CA THR A 347 17.08 16.01 -12.77
C THR A 347 15.77 15.25 -12.71
N VAL A 348 15.65 14.20 -13.50
CA VAL A 348 14.58 13.21 -13.37
C VAL A 348 15.19 11.84 -13.14
N VAL A 349 14.77 11.20 -12.06
CA VAL A 349 15.08 9.82 -11.73
C VAL A 349 13.91 8.94 -12.15
N LEU A 350 14.15 7.89 -12.94
CA LEU A 350 13.09 6.95 -13.32
C LEU A 350 13.61 5.53 -13.54
N ASP A 351 12.69 4.56 -13.54
CA ASP A 351 12.96 3.20 -14.01
C ASP A 351 13.12 3.14 -15.54
N PHE A 352 13.69 2.05 -16.05
CA PHE A 352 14.00 1.83 -17.47
C PHE A 352 12.78 1.42 -18.30
N GLU A 353 11.71 2.20 -18.17
CA GLU A 353 10.49 1.93 -18.92
C GLU A 353 10.56 2.57 -20.31
N SER A 354 10.29 1.77 -21.34
CA SER A 354 10.48 2.15 -22.75
C SER A 354 9.74 3.43 -23.18
N GLY A 355 8.63 3.78 -22.51
CA GLY A 355 7.86 4.98 -22.82
C GLY A 355 8.24 6.21 -21.99
N SER A 356 8.72 6.05 -20.76
CA SER A 356 8.89 7.17 -19.82
C SER A 356 10.15 7.98 -20.10
N VAL A 357 11.29 7.31 -20.35
CA VAL A 357 12.56 7.96 -20.74
C VAL A 357 12.40 8.89 -21.94
N PRO A 358 11.90 8.44 -23.11
CA PRO A 358 11.76 9.32 -24.27
C PRO A 358 10.69 10.41 -24.06
N ALA A 359 9.70 10.21 -23.18
CA ALA A 359 8.73 11.25 -22.86
C ALA A 359 9.34 12.35 -21.98
N VAL A 360 10.17 11.99 -21.00
CA VAL A 360 10.91 12.97 -20.19
C VAL A 360 11.85 13.79 -21.06
N HIS A 361 12.59 13.17 -21.97
CA HIS A 361 13.43 13.91 -22.92
C HIS A 361 12.64 14.91 -23.78
N GLU A 362 11.40 14.59 -24.14
CA GLU A 362 10.56 15.47 -24.95
C GLU A 362 9.96 16.63 -24.14
N ILE A 363 9.50 16.36 -22.92
CA ILE A 363 8.80 17.35 -22.09
C ILE A 363 9.76 18.21 -21.24
N PHE A 364 10.87 17.63 -20.82
CA PHE A 364 11.93 18.26 -20.00
C PHE A 364 13.30 18.08 -20.67
N PRO A 365 13.54 18.69 -21.85
CA PRO A 365 14.75 18.45 -22.64
C PRO A 365 16.05 18.83 -21.92
N GLU A 366 15.99 19.81 -21.01
CA GLU A 366 17.15 20.27 -20.22
C GLU A 366 17.40 19.43 -18.96
N ALA A 367 16.49 18.51 -18.61
CA ALA A 367 16.64 17.70 -17.42
C ALA A 367 17.66 16.59 -17.65
N ARG A 368 18.60 16.42 -16.72
CA ARG A 368 19.45 15.24 -16.69
C ARG A 368 18.61 14.04 -16.27
N ILE A 369 18.57 13.01 -17.11
CA ILE A 369 17.93 11.75 -16.76
C ILE A 369 18.94 10.86 -16.03
N SER A 370 18.54 10.35 -14.88
CA SER A 370 19.26 9.34 -14.11
C SER A 370 18.39 8.11 -13.97
N LEU A 371 18.95 6.93 -14.22
CA LEU A 371 18.22 5.68 -14.01
C LEU A 371 18.21 5.27 -12.54
N CYS A 372 17.13 4.62 -12.11
CA CYS A 372 16.98 4.17 -10.74
C CYS A 372 17.97 3.03 -10.41
N TYR A 373 18.95 3.34 -9.55
CA TYR A 373 19.97 2.36 -9.13
C TYR A 373 19.37 1.17 -8.39
N PHE A 374 18.30 1.40 -7.62
CA PHE A 374 17.58 0.32 -6.92
C PHE A 374 16.97 -0.67 -7.93
N HIS A 375 16.27 -0.18 -8.96
CA HIS A 375 15.70 -1.05 -9.99
C HIS A 375 16.78 -1.72 -10.85
N LEU A 376 17.89 -1.04 -11.15
CA LEU A 376 19.04 -1.66 -11.79
C LEU A 376 19.57 -2.84 -10.95
N SER A 377 19.76 -2.62 -9.64
CA SER A 377 20.21 -3.64 -8.69
C SER A 377 19.29 -4.85 -8.71
N GLN A 378 17.98 -4.62 -8.59
CA GLN A 378 16.98 -5.67 -8.60
C GLN A 378 17.00 -6.45 -9.93
N ASN A 379 16.96 -5.75 -11.05
CA ASN A 379 16.93 -6.35 -12.38
C ASN A 379 18.18 -7.19 -12.69
N VAL A 380 19.36 -6.69 -12.30
CA VAL A 380 20.64 -7.42 -12.45
C VAL A 380 20.64 -8.67 -11.58
N PHE A 381 20.24 -8.56 -10.31
CA PHE A 381 20.15 -9.71 -9.40
C PHE A 381 19.18 -10.77 -9.93
N GLU A 382 17.97 -10.37 -10.30
CA GLU A 382 16.94 -11.28 -10.79
C GLU A 382 17.35 -11.98 -12.08
N HIS A 383 18.02 -11.27 -13.01
CA HIS A 383 18.49 -11.88 -14.24
C HIS A 383 19.61 -12.90 -13.99
N LEU A 384 20.58 -12.55 -13.15
CA LEU A 384 21.64 -13.49 -12.74
C LEU A 384 21.06 -14.70 -12.01
N ALA A 385 20.08 -14.51 -11.12
CA ALA A 385 19.41 -15.60 -10.42
C ALA A 385 18.59 -16.51 -11.35
N LYS A 386 18.07 -16.01 -12.47
CA LYS A 386 17.44 -16.84 -13.51
C LYS A 386 18.46 -17.74 -14.21
N LEU A 387 19.66 -17.21 -14.49
CA LEU A 387 20.74 -17.96 -15.13
C LEU A 387 21.46 -18.90 -14.14
N ILE A 388 21.49 -18.53 -12.86
CA ILE A 388 22.09 -19.28 -11.76
C ILE A 388 21.07 -19.36 -10.59
N PRO A 389 20.10 -20.30 -10.65
CA PRO A 389 19.07 -20.45 -9.61
C PRO A 389 19.62 -20.71 -8.20
N ALA A 390 20.87 -21.15 -8.11
CA ALA A 390 21.61 -21.33 -6.86
C ALA A 390 21.90 -20.02 -6.10
N MET A 391 21.73 -18.85 -6.73
CA MET A 391 21.89 -17.55 -6.06
C MET A 391 20.78 -17.22 -5.06
N THR A 392 19.60 -17.81 -5.25
CA THR A 392 18.40 -17.51 -4.45
C THR A 392 18.45 -18.10 -3.04
N PRO A 393 18.75 -19.41 -2.86
CA PRO A 393 18.84 -20.02 -1.53
C PRO A 393 20.11 -19.56 -0.79
N VAL A 394 19.95 -19.14 0.46
CA VAL A 394 21.05 -18.58 1.26
C VAL A 394 22.12 -19.64 1.58
N GLU A 395 21.69 -20.87 1.79
CA GLU A 395 22.54 -22.02 2.12
C GLU A 395 23.53 -22.38 0.99
N ARG A 396 23.26 -21.97 -0.25
CA ARG A 396 24.10 -22.24 -1.42
C ARG A 396 25.11 -21.12 -1.72
N ARG A 397 25.14 -20.05 -0.93
CA ARG A 397 26.00 -18.87 -1.15
C ARG A 397 27.51 -19.18 -1.11
N SER A 398 27.91 -20.24 -0.41
CA SER A 398 29.31 -20.68 -0.33
C SER A 398 29.79 -21.42 -1.58
N GLU A 399 28.88 -21.87 -2.46
CA GLU A 399 29.24 -22.59 -3.68
C GLU A 399 30.11 -21.69 -4.58
N PRO A 400 31.21 -22.22 -5.16
CA PRO A 400 32.14 -21.41 -5.96
C PRO A 400 31.45 -20.62 -7.08
N GLN A 401 30.54 -21.25 -7.81
CA GLN A 401 29.75 -20.63 -8.89
C GLN A 401 28.83 -19.50 -8.41
N VAL A 402 28.27 -19.61 -7.20
CA VAL A 402 27.40 -18.59 -6.61
C VAL A 402 28.23 -17.41 -6.11
N ARG A 403 29.39 -17.65 -5.52
CA ARG A 403 30.34 -16.59 -5.13
C ARG A 403 30.80 -15.75 -6.32
N VAL A 404 31.11 -16.41 -7.44
CA VAL A 404 31.47 -15.74 -8.70
C VAL A 404 30.29 -14.89 -9.21
N ALA A 405 29.07 -15.41 -9.15
CA ALA A 405 27.88 -14.66 -9.56
C ALA A 405 27.62 -13.41 -8.70
N PHE A 406 27.79 -13.51 -7.36
CA PHE A 406 27.70 -12.35 -6.48
C PHE A 406 28.82 -11.33 -6.74
N ARG A 407 30.05 -11.77 -7.02
CA ARG A 407 31.13 -10.86 -7.42
C ARG A 407 30.77 -10.13 -8.71
N ALA A 408 30.27 -10.84 -9.71
CA ALA A 408 29.82 -10.22 -10.95
C ALA A 408 28.67 -9.22 -10.71
N TYR A 409 27.69 -9.59 -9.89
CA TYR A 409 26.61 -8.70 -9.45
C TYR A 409 27.16 -7.40 -8.85
N TYR A 410 28.01 -7.46 -7.83
CA TYR A 410 28.55 -6.26 -7.17
C TYR A 410 29.45 -5.44 -8.10
N ASN A 411 30.24 -6.09 -8.96
CA ASN A 411 31.07 -5.39 -9.94
C ASN A 411 30.22 -4.66 -11.00
N VAL A 412 29.14 -5.28 -11.49
CA VAL A 412 28.18 -4.63 -12.39
C VAL A 412 27.51 -3.44 -11.69
N MET A 413 27.18 -3.58 -10.42
CA MET A 413 26.62 -2.48 -9.63
C MET A 413 27.63 -1.35 -9.36
N ALA A 414 28.93 -1.60 -9.51
CA ALA A 414 29.96 -0.57 -9.39
C ALA A 414 30.15 0.27 -10.67
N LEU A 415 29.63 -0.20 -11.83
CA LEU A 415 29.83 0.47 -13.12
C LEU A 415 29.37 1.94 -13.17
N PRO A 416 28.24 2.34 -12.57
CA PRO A 416 27.81 3.74 -12.55
C PRO A 416 28.77 4.72 -11.87
N PHE A 417 29.76 4.21 -11.13
CA PHE A 417 30.76 5.01 -10.43
C PHE A 417 32.08 5.10 -11.21
N LEU A 418 32.19 4.41 -12.34
CA LEU A 418 33.32 4.54 -13.24
C LEU A 418 33.18 5.80 -14.11
N PRO A 419 34.29 6.43 -14.51
CA PRO A 419 34.28 7.37 -15.62
C PRO A 419 33.62 6.75 -16.84
N GLU A 420 32.80 7.52 -17.56
CA GLU A 420 32.01 7.04 -18.71
C GLU A 420 32.84 6.25 -19.73
N ALA A 421 34.06 6.73 -20.01
CA ALA A 421 35.00 6.09 -20.93
C ALA A 421 35.44 4.68 -20.51
N LEU A 422 35.31 4.32 -19.23
CA LEU A 422 35.70 3.03 -18.67
C LEU A 422 34.51 2.09 -18.45
N VAL A 423 33.27 2.54 -18.62
CA VAL A 423 32.06 1.74 -18.31
C VAL A 423 32.04 0.43 -19.10
N TYR A 424 32.34 0.48 -20.41
CA TYR A 424 32.34 -0.71 -21.26
C TYR A 424 33.45 -1.71 -20.88
N GLN A 425 34.67 -1.21 -20.64
CA GLN A 425 35.78 -2.07 -20.21
C GLN A 425 35.51 -2.67 -18.83
N GLY A 426 35.07 -1.84 -17.87
CA GLY A 426 34.69 -2.28 -16.54
C GLY A 426 33.57 -3.32 -16.57
N PHE A 427 32.61 -3.21 -17.51
CA PHE A 427 31.58 -4.22 -17.70
C PHE A 427 32.17 -5.58 -18.13
N LEU A 428 33.07 -5.60 -19.10
CA LEU A 428 33.73 -6.82 -19.56
C LEU A 428 34.52 -7.51 -18.43
N GLU A 429 35.21 -6.72 -17.59
CA GLU A 429 35.91 -7.22 -16.41
C GLU A 429 34.92 -7.74 -15.34
N ALA A 430 33.81 -7.02 -15.11
CA ALA A 430 32.81 -7.38 -14.12
C ALA A 430 32.19 -8.77 -14.38
N VAL A 431 31.96 -9.11 -15.64
CA VAL A 431 31.34 -10.39 -16.04
C VAL A 431 32.36 -11.47 -16.41
N GLY A 432 33.67 -11.15 -16.43
CA GLY A 432 34.71 -12.01 -17.01
C GLY A 432 34.79 -13.41 -16.40
N ASP A 433 34.57 -13.50 -15.08
CA ASP A 433 34.65 -14.75 -14.33
C ASP A 433 33.39 -15.62 -14.44
N LEU A 434 32.29 -15.08 -14.99
CA LEU A 434 31.06 -15.86 -15.13
C LEU A 434 31.28 -17.08 -16.06
N PRO A 435 30.59 -18.21 -15.79
CA PRO A 435 30.61 -19.37 -16.68
C PRO A 435 30.30 -18.96 -18.12
N PRO A 436 30.97 -19.54 -19.15
CA PRO A 436 30.91 -19.02 -20.51
C PRO A 436 29.50 -18.79 -21.07
N GLN A 437 28.57 -19.72 -20.82
CA GLN A 437 27.17 -19.59 -21.25
C GLN A 437 26.44 -18.49 -20.49
N VAL A 438 26.52 -18.48 -19.16
CA VAL A 438 25.91 -17.45 -18.30
C VAL A 438 26.43 -16.05 -18.68
N ARG A 439 27.74 -15.93 -18.89
CA ARG A 439 28.38 -14.68 -19.30
C ARG A 439 27.79 -14.17 -20.60
N ARG A 440 27.66 -15.03 -21.60
CA ARG A 440 27.10 -14.67 -22.91
C ARG A 440 25.66 -14.18 -22.76
N ASP A 441 24.83 -14.95 -22.07
CA ASP A 441 23.39 -14.66 -21.93
C ASP A 441 23.16 -13.38 -21.11
N PHE A 442 23.86 -13.23 -19.99
CA PHE A 442 23.81 -12.03 -19.16
C PHE A 442 24.36 -10.80 -19.91
N SER A 443 25.45 -10.94 -20.67
CA SER A 443 26.02 -9.82 -21.43
C SER A 443 25.09 -9.34 -22.52
N ASN A 444 24.48 -10.27 -23.26
CA ASN A 444 23.49 -9.92 -24.29
C ASN A 444 22.29 -9.18 -23.67
N TYR A 445 21.81 -9.64 -22.51
CA TYR A 445 20.76 -8.94 -21.77
C TYR A 445 21.18 -7.53 -21.36
N PHE A 446 22.32 -7.40 -20.66
CA PHE A 446 22.74 -6.15 -20.06
C PHE A 446 23.07 -5.09 -21.11
N ILE A 447 23.83 -5.47 -22.14
CA ILE A 447 24.21 -4.56 -23.24
C ILE A 447 22.97 -4.05 -23.96
N ARG A 448 22.06 -4.96 -24.36
CA ARG A 448 20.84 -4.59 -25.08
C ARG A 448 19.90 -3.72 -24.24
N THR A 449 19.90 -3.91 -22.92
CA THR A 449 18.98 -3.19 -22.02
C THR A 449 19.55 -1.86 -21.58
N TYR A 450 20.84 -1.75 -21.26
CA TYR A 450 21.38 -0.58 -20.57
C TYR A 450 22.50 0.16 -21.31
N LEU A 451 23.19 -0.47 -22.27
CA LEU A 451 24.35 0.12 -22.95
C LEU A 451 24.11 0.47 -24.43
N GLN A 452 23.03 -0.04 -25.03
CA GLN A 452 22.57 0.27 -26.40
C GLN A 452 21.35 1.16 -26.38
#